data_AF-A0A1L5P7K6-F1
#
_entry.id   AF-A0A1L5P7K6-F1
#
_cell.length_a   1.000
_cell.length_b   1.000
_cell.length_c   1.000
_cell.angle_alpha   90.00
_cell.angle_beta   90.00
_cell.angle_gamma   90.00
#
_symmetry.space_group_name_H-M   'P 1'
#
loop_
_entity.id
_entity.type
_entity.pdbx_description
1 polymer ?
#
loop_
_entity_poly.entity_id
_entity_poly.type
_entity_poly.pdbx_seq_one_letter_code
_entity_poly.pdbx_strand_id
1 'polypeptide(L)' 'MAKTPKTSTAMVDPVTTTDRVTYDITETAPPFIAGQRVGDRKEIELTEDQARNELLSGHIRPKSTAKNA' A
#
# COMPACT_ATOMS: atom_id res chain seq x y z
N MET A 1 -23.59 17.66 -20.88
CA MET A 1 -22.16 17.61 -20.48
C MET A 1 -22.11 17.01 -19.08
N ALA A 2 -21.74 15.74 -18.91
CA ALA A 2 -21.69 15.11 -17.60
C ALA A 2 -20.33 14.42 -17.43
N LYS A 3 -19.47 15.02 -16.63
CA LYS A 3 -18.19 14.45 -16.21
C LYS A 3 -18.42 13.86 -14.82
N THR A 4 -18.65 12.55 -14.75
CA THR A 4 -18.65 11.82 -13.49
C THR A 4 -17.31 11.10 -13.41
N PRO A 5 -16.34 11.54 -12.60
CA PRO A 5 -15.23 10.65 -12.29
C PRO A 5 -15.80 9.58 -11.35
N LYS A 6 -16.18 8.43 -11.92
CA LYS A 6 -16.23 7.18 -11.16
C LYS A 6 -14.81 6.89 -10.75
N THR A 7 -14.43 7.37 -9.58
CA THR A 7 -13.27 6.86 -8.84
C THR A 7 -13.57 5.39 -8.58
N SER A 8 -13.18 4.54 -9.52
CA SER A 8 -13.16 3.11 -9.32
C SER A 8 -12.20 2.86 -8.16
N THR A 9 -12.78 2.62 -6.99
CA THR A 9 -12.19 1.84 -5.93
C THR A 9 -11.70 0.54 -6.56
N ALA A 10 -10.43 0.53 -6.96
CA ALA A 10 -9.76 -0.68 -7.39
C ALA A 10 -9.69 -1.57 -6.16
N MET A 11 -10.72 -2.38 -5.91
CA MET A 11 -10.65 -3.50 -4.99
C MET A 11 -9.37 -4.25 -5.38
N VAL A 12 -8.36 -4.18 -4.50
CA VAL A 12 -7.19 -5.03 -4.67
C VAL A 12 -7.73 -6.41 -4.35
N ASP A 13 -7.96 -7.19 -5.40
CA ASP A 13 -8.19 -8.61 -5.27
C ASP A 13 -7.14 -9.17 -4.30
N PRO A 14 -7.53 -9.92 -3.26
CA PRO A 14 -6.56 -10.60 -2.41
C PRO A 14 -5.84 -11.61 -3.31
N VAL A 15 -4.66 -11.26 -3.80
CA VAL A 15 -3.71 -12.20 -4.37
C VAL A 15 -3.31 -13.12 -3.23
N THR A 16 -4.07 -14.20 -3.11
CA THR A 16 -3.72 -15.35 -2.31
C THR A 16 -2.39 -15.87 -2.84
N THR A 17 -1.39 -15.92 -1.95
CA THR A 17 -0.19 -16.80 -1.96
C THR A 17 1.16 -16.08 -2.04
N THR A 18 1.83 -16.12 -0.87
CA THR A 18 3.26 -15.98 -0.56
C THR A 18 3.76 -14.59 -0.14
N ASP A 19 3.75 -14.37 1.18
CA ASP A 19 4.53 -13.37 1.95
C ASP A 19 4.37 -11.88 1.57
N ARG A 20 3.12 -11.40 1.56
CA ARG A 20 2.84 -9.96 1.55
C ARG A 20 2.59 -9.49 2.97
N VAL A 21 3.26 -8.41 3.36
CA VAL A 21 3.11 -7.76 4.66
C VAL A 21 2.33 -6.46 4.45
N THR A 22 1.43 -6.14 5.38
CA THR A 22 0.71 -4.87 5.38
C THR A 22 1.57 -3.77 5.99
N TYR A 23 1.69 -2.66 5.28
CA TYR A 23 2.42 -1.47 5.69
C TYR A 23 1.48 -0.26 5.76
N ASP A 24 1.73 0.63 6.71
CA ASP A 24 1.07 1.94 6.78
C ASP A 24 1.75 2.89 5.80
N ILE A 25 0.95 3.62 5.04
CA ILE A 25 1.41 4.61 4.07
C ILE A 25 1.61 5.92 4.80
N THR A 26 2.77 6.54 4.59
CA THR A 26 3.05 7.84 5.19
C THR A 26 2.39 8.97 4.39
N GLU A 27 2.13 10.11 5.01
CA GLU A 27 1.59 11.29 4.31
C GLU A 27 2.55 11.85 3.25
N THR A 28 3.83 11.50 3.34
CA THR A 28 4.87 11.84 2.36
C THR A 28 4.94 10.85 1.20
N ALA A 29 4.13 9.79 1.22
CA ALA A 29 4.20 8.75 0.22
C ALA A 29 3.59 9.19 -1.12
N PRO A 30 4.18 8.77 -2.24
CA PRO A 30 3.58 8.99 -3.55
C PRO A 30 2.28 8.20 -3.72
N PRO A 31 1.39 8.60 -4.66
CA PRO A 31 0.15 7.89 -4.95
C PRO A 31 0.35 6.49 -5.56
N PHE A 32 1.60 6.13 -5.87
CA PHE A 32 2.03 4.81 -6.32
C PHE A 32 3.26 4.36 -5.52
N ILE A 33 3.16 3.21 -4.87
CA ILE A 33 4.22 2.63 -4.03
C ILE A 33 4.54 1.25 -4.61
N ALA A 34 5.80 1.01 -4.96
CA ALA A 34 6.25 -0.23 -5.61
C ALA A 34 5.41 -0.66 -6.84
N GLY A 35 4.92 0.32 -7.62
CA GLY A 35 4.07 0.07 -8.80
C GLY A 35 2.60 -0.20 -8.48
N GLN A 36 2.20 -0.22 -7.22
CA GLN A 36 0.82 -0.37 -6.79
C GLN A 36 0.20 0.99 -6.48
N ARG A 37 -0.99 1.26 -7.03
CA ARG A 37 -1.71 2.51 -6.81
C ARG A 37 -2.33 2.51 -5.43
N VAL A 38 -2.00 3.51 -4.62
CA VAL A 38 -2.43 3.60 -3.23
C VAL A 38 -3.59 4.56 -3.02
N GLY A 39 -3.72 5.58 -3.86
CA GLY A 39 -4.87 6.49 -3.83
C GLY A 39 -5.08 7.08 -2.43
N ASP A 40 -6.29 7.00 -1.90
CA ASP A 40 -6.66 7.47 -0.56
C ASP A 40 -6.51 6.41 0.54
N ARG A 41 -5.85 5.29 0.25
CA ARG A 41 -5.63 4.25 1.25
C ARG A 41 -4.57 4.71 2.24
N LYS A 42 -4.72 4.28 3.48
CA LYS A 42 -3.72 4.44 4.54
C LYS A 42 -2.84 3.21 4.69
N GLU A 43 -3.17 2.11 4.00
CA GLU A 43 -2.48 0.84 4.11
C GLU A 43 -2.21 0.24 2.73
N ILE A 44 -1.08 -0.45 2.62
CA ILE A 44 -0.66 -1.13 1.42
C ILE A 44 -0.07 -2.50 1.75
N GLU A 45 -0.43 -3.51 0.96
CA GLU A 45 0.18 -4.83 1.06
C GLU A 45 1.27 -4.96 0.01
N LEU A 46 2.49 -5.24 0.47
CA LEU A 46 3.70 -5.36 -0.36
C LEU A 46 4.50 -6.57 0.10
N THR A 47 5.30 -7.13 -0.80
CA THR A 47 6.33 -8.10 -0.41
C THR A 47 7.47 -7.40 0.30
N GLU A 48 8.25 -8.12 1.09
CA GLU A 48 9.39 -7.55 1.84
C GLU A 48 10.41 -6.86 0.91
N ASP A 49 10.68 -7.45 -0.26
CA ASP A 49 11.58 -6.87 -1.27
C ASP A 49 11.06 -5.53 -1.83
N GLN A 50 9.77 -5.47 -2.16
CA GLN A 50 9.12 -4.23 -2.60
C GLN A 50 9.08 -3.18 -1.49
N ALA A 51 8.73 -3.61 -0.28
CA ALA A 51 8.66 -2.73 0.88
C ALA A 51 10.02 -2.18 1.27
N ARG A 52 11.12 -2.91 1.06
CA ARG A 52 12.46 -2.49 1.45
C ARG A 52 12.85 -1.15 0.82
N ASN A 53 12.60 -0.96 -0.47
CA ASN A 53 12.90 0.29 -1.16
C ASN A 53 12.05 1.47 -0.63
N GLU A 54 10.79 1.18 -0.32
CA GLU A 54 9.80 2.17 0.12
C GLU A 54 9.98 2.53 1.61
N LEU A 55 10.42 1.58 2.43
CA LEU A 55 10.82 1.78 3.82
C LEU A 55 12.08 2.64 3.91
N LEU A 56 13.08 2.37 3.06
CA LEU A 56 14.30 3.18 2.97
C LEU A 56 13.99 4.61 2.50
N SER A 57 13.03 4.76 1.59
CA SER A 57 12.56 6.07 1.12
C SER A 57 11.63 6.78 2.10
N GLY A 58 11.12 6.08 3.13
CA GLY A 58 10.17 6.62 4.11
C GLY A 58 8.74 6.79 3.58
N HIS A 59 8.40 6.17 2.45
CA HIS A 59 7.05 6.19 1.87
C HIS A 59 6.07 5.29 2.63
N ILE A 60 6.57 4.25 3.29
CA ILE A 60 5.76 3.35 4.09
C ILE A 60 6.41 3.12 5.44
N ARG A 61 5.63 2.59 6.37
CA ARG A 61 6.07 2.14 7.69
C ARG A 61 5.53 0.75 7.94
N PRO A 62 6.28 -0.13 8.63
CA PRO A 62 5.74 -1.41 9.05
C PRO A 62 4.53 -1.11 9.92
N LYS A 63 3.36 -1.60 9.52
CA LYS A 63 2.21 -1.57 10.41
C LYS A 63 2.63 -2.45 11.57
N SER A 64 2.76 -1.87 12.75
CA SER A 64 3.05 -2.62 13.97
C SER A 64 1.81 -3.45 14.28
N THR A 65 1.57 -4.49 13.49
CA THR A 65 0.78 -5.62 13.91
C THR A 65 1.59 -6.19 15.05
N ALA A 66 1.14 -5.90 16.26
CA ALA A 66 1.65 -6.53 17.46
C ALA A 66 1.55 -8.04 17.25
N LYS A 67 2.60 -8.65 16.70
CA LYS A 67 2.90 -10.03 16.97
C LYS A 67 3.40 -10.03 18.39
N ASN A 68 2.42 -10.07 19.28
CA ASN A 68 2.56 -10.26 20.70
C ASN A 68 3.34 -11.56 20.94
N ALA A 69 4.21 -11.51 21.96
CA ALA A 69 5.00 -12.58 22.57
C ALA A 69 6.34 -12.95 21.93
#